data_AF-A0A6V8H5P3-F1
#
_entry.id   AF-A0A6V8H5P3-F1
#
_cell.length_a   1.000
_cell.length_b   1.000
_cell.length_c   1.000
_cell.angle_alpha   90.00
_cell.angle_beta   90.00
_cell.angle_gamma   90.00
#
_symmetry.space_group_name_H-M   'P 1'
#
loop_
_entity.id
_entity.type
_entity.pdbx_description
1 polymer ?
#
loop_
_entity_poly.entity_id
_entity_poly.type
_entity_poly.pdbx_seq_one_letter_code
_entity_poly.pdbx_strand_id
1 'polypeptide(L)'
;MQSGISVSSELQNAFQAFTSDDSQFALPITIDSESLKPRPSIPFSGSSFYSSLPQLQSVLEPRTPLFLVLRHHSSSVGGLVALTYIPSNAGVRAKTLFASTRATLTRELGSEKFVTTIFATEEEEVYGEQAWKERDIEGNGTSTSSFKREELMDEKERELELVRRAEEEARHGTAGRDVGTGGSLGRSIDVKSETVKLNATESSVSPSEVASHISDSSPRYTFYHYPGSSVVIFIYTCPSGSSIKEKMLYASTRRVAIQLGEVEGIQVEKKIEGSSPDEITGARLQEEVTPRQDEGPKRGFARPKRPGR
;
A
#
# COMPACT_ATOMS: atom_id res chain seq x y z
N MET A 1 0.13 -12.84 7.40
CA MET A 1 -0.22 -14.16 7.96
C MET A 1 -1.13 -14.86 6.97
N GLN A 2 -0.74 -16.02 6.46
CA GLN A 2 -1.51 -16.81 5.47
C GLN A 2 -2.33 -17.85 6.22
N SER A 3 -3.60 -18.05 5.85
CA SER A 3 -4.54 -18.95 6.55
C SER A 3 -4.23 -20.45 6.42
N GLY A 4 -3.34 -20.83 5.50
CA GLY A 4 -3.07 -22.24 5.17
C GLY A 4 -4.16 -22.91 4.32
N ILE A 5 -5.26 -22.20 4.01
CA ILE A 5 -6.35 -22.69 3.16
C ILE A 5 -5.91 -22.72 1.70
N SER A 6 -6.18 -23.84 1.02
CA SER A 6 -5.92 -24.03 -0.41
C SER A 6 -7.22 -24.04 -1.24
N VAL A 7 -7.06 -23.81 -2.54
CA VAL A 7 -8.12 -23.95 -3.54
C VAL A 7 -8.40 -25.45 -3.77
N SER A 8 -9.68 -25.84 -3.66
CA SER A 8 -10.11 -27.21 -4.02
C SER A 8 -9.97 -27.47 -5.52
N SER A 9 -9.79 -28.73 -5.91
CA SER A 9 -9.86 -29.16 -7.31
C SER A 9 -11.23 -28.82 -7.93
N GLU A 10 -12.30 -28.88 -7.14
CA GLU A 10 -13.66 -28.46 -7.55
C GLU A 10 -13.70 -26.99 -7.95
N LEU A 11 -13.08 -26.11 -7.16
CA LEU A 11 -13.00 -24.68 -7.46
C LEU A 11 -12.15 -24.41 -8.71
N GLN A 12 -11.04 -25.12 -8.90
CA GLN A 12 -10.23 -24.98 -10.12
C GLN A 12 -11.03 -25.33 -11.38
N ASN A 13 -11.78 -26.44 -11.34
CA ASN A 13 -12.63 -26.87 -12.44
C ASN A 13 -13.77 -25.87 -12.71
N ALA A 14 -14.44 -25.40 -11.65
CA ALA A 14 -15.50 -24.41 -11.76
C ALA A 14 -14.97 -23.07 -12.31
N PHE A 15 -13.78 -22.64 -11.89
CA PHE A 15 -13.15 -21.44 -12.40
C PHE A 15 -12.76 -21.61 -13.88
N GLN A 16 -12.22 -22.76 -14.29
CA GLN A 16 -11.93 -23.03 -15.70
C GLN A 16 -13.20 -22.99 -16.56
N ALA A 17 -14.28 -23.62 -16.10
CA ALA A 17 -15.58 -23.57 -16.76
C ALA A 17 -16.11 -22.13 -16.85
N PHE A 18 -16.04 -21.38 -15.74
CA PHE A 18 -16.41 -19.97 -15.69
C PHE A 18 -15.59 -19.09 -16.65
N THR A 19 -14.28 -19.33 -16.77
CA THR A 19 -13.43 -18.57 -17.70
C THR A 19 -13.66 -18.95 -19.16
N SER A 20 -14.13 -20.18 -19.43
CA SER A 20 -14.41 -20.65 -20.79
C SER A 20 -15.80 -20.23 -21.28
N ASP A 21 -16.74 -20.00 -20.37
CA ASP A 21 -18.09 -19.55 -20.66
C ASP A 21 -18.26 -18.07 -20.35
N ASP A 22 -18.21 -17.24 -21.41
CA ASP A 22 -18.39 -15.79 -21.30
C ASP A 22 -19.83 -15.37 -20.98
N SER A 23 -20.80 -16.30 -20.98
CA SER A 23 -22.17 -16.03 -20.54
C SER A 23 -22.32 -15.99 -19.01
N GLN A 24 -21.29 -16.42 -18.28
CA GLN A 24 -21.27 -16.37 -16.81
C GLN A 24 -20.80 -15.00 -16.32
N PHE A 25 -21.59 -14.43 -15.42
CA PHE A 25 -21.35 -13.12 -14.82
C PHE A 25 -20.52 -13.22 -13.54
N ALA A 26 -20.91 -14.13 -12.64
CA ALA A 26 -20.29 -14.25 -11.31
C ALA A 26 -20.06 -15.70 -10.90
N LEU A 27 -18.93 -15.95 -10.23
CA LEU A 27 -18.64 -17.20 -9.54
C LEU A 27 -18.46 -16.91 -8.05
N PRO A 28 -19.48 -17.20 -7.21
CA PRO A 28 -19.35 -17.07 -5.77
C PRO A 28 -18.55 -18.24 -5.18
N ILE A 29 -17.75 -17.94 -4.16
CA ILE A 29 -16.79 -18.86 -3.54
C ILE A 29 -16.87 -18.71 -2.03
N THR A 30 -16.96 -19.85 -1.33
CA THR A 30 -16.99 -19.90 0.13
C THR A 30 -15.79 -20.67 0.66
N ILE A 31 -15.55 -20.52 1.96
CA ILE A 31 -14.64 -21.39 2.70
C ILE A 31 -15.50 -22.37 3.48
N ASP A 32 -15.33 -23.66 3.20
CA ASP A 32 -15.94 -24.73 3.97
C ASP A 32 -14.87 -25.78 4.29
N SER A 33 -14.84 -26.22 5.54
CA SER A 33 -13.89 -27.23 6.02
C SER A 33 -12.43 -26.92 5.65
N GLU A 34 -12.01 -25.67 5.84
CA GLU A 34 -10.64 -25.16 5.55
C GLU A 34 -10.21 -25.29 4.07
N SER A 35 -11.16 -25.37 3.15
CA SER A 35 -10.93 -25.38 1.71
C SER A 35 -11.83 -24.36 1.01
N LEU A 36 -11.32 -23.73 -0.05
CA LEU A 36 -12.14 -22.87 -0.90
C LEU A 36 -13.00 -23.73 -1.82
N LYS A 37 -14.32 -23.54 -1.80
CA LYS A 37 -15.30 -24.27 -2.63
C LYS A 37 -16.13 -23.31 -3.48
N PRO A 38 -16.46 -23.69 -4.74
CA PRO A 38 -17.33 -22.89 -5.58
C PRO A 38 -18.79 -23.04 -5.16
N ARG A 39 -19.58 -21.98 -5.31
CA ARG A 39 -21.05 -22.02 -5.39
C ARG A 39 -21.48 -22.02 -6.87
N PRO A 40 -22.76 -22.28 -7.18
CA PRO A 40 -23.26 -22.19 -8.56
C PRO A 40 -22.93 -20.83 -9.18
N SER A 41 -22.45 -20.86 -10.42
CA SER A 41 -22.20 -19.63 -11.19
C SER A 41 -23.52 -18.95 -11.55
N ILE A 42 -23.47 -17.63 -11.65
CA ILE A 42 -24.61 -16.78 -11.98
C ILE A 42 -24.42 -16.29 -13.41
N PRO A 43 -25.38 -16.51 -14.33
CA PRO A 43 -25.31 -16.02 -15.70
C PRO A 43 -25.60 -14.51 -15.76
N PHE A 44 -25.23 -13.87 -16.87
CA PHE A 44 -25.66 -12.49 -17.14
C PHE A 44 -27.19 -12.41 -17.31
N SER A 45 -27.81 -11.40 -16.73
CA SER A 45 -29.25 -11.09 -16.92
C SER A 45 -29.49 -10.24 -18.18
N GLY A 46 -28.54 -10.21 -19.13
CA GLY A 46 -28.56 -9.37 -20.32
C GLY A 46 -27.17 -9.26 -20.96
N SER A 47 -26.91 -8.16 -21.67
CA SER A 47 -25.60 -7.89 -22.28
C SER A 47 -24.67 -6.99 -21.45
N SER A 48 -25.17 -6.40 -20.35
CA SER A 48 -24.40 -5.46 -19.55
C SER A 48 -24.07 -5.99 -18.14
N PHE A 49 -22.92 -5.56 -17.64
CA PHE A 49 -22.47 -5.83 -16.29
C PHE A 49 -23.45 -5.26 -15.26
N TYR A 50 -23.80 -3.97 -15.42
CA TYR A 50 -24.64 -3.26 -14.45
C TYR A 50 -26.04 -3.87 -14.30
N SER A 51 -26.66 -4.35 -15.38
CA SER A 51 -27.98 -5.00 -15.29
C SER A 51 -27.94 -6.34 -14.56
N SER A 52 -26.75 -6.95 -14.43
CA SER A 52 -26.57 -8.25 -13.78
C SER A 52 -26.22 -8.13 -12.30
N LEU A 53 -25.79 -6.95 -11.82
CA LEU A 53 -25.43 -6.70 -10.43
C LEU A 53 -26.54 -7.05 -9.41
N PRO A 54 -27.84 -6.74 -9.64
CA PRO A 54 -28.89 -7.06 -8.67
C PRO A 54 -29.01 -8.56 -8.38
N GLN A 55 -28.58 -9.44 -9.29
CA GLN A 55 -28.59 -10.89 -9.06
C GLN A 55 -27.69 -11.31 -7.89
N LEU A 56 -26.64 -10.52 -7.58
CA LEU A 56 -25.74 -10.79 -6.47
C LEU A 56 -26.43 -10.68 -5.11
N GLN A 57 -27.52 -9.93 -5.00
CA GLN A 57 -28.26 -9.79 -3.74
C GLN A 57 -28.75 -11.15 -3.21
N SER A 58 -29.09 -12.08 -4.11
CA SER A 58 -29.58 -13.42 -3.73
C SER A 58 -28.51 -14.33 -3.10
N VAL A 59 -27.22 -14.03 -3.30
CA VAL A 59 -26.11 -14.84 -2.78
C VAL A 59 -25.42 -14.22 -1.56
N LEU A 60 -25.74 -12.97 -1.24
CA LEU A 60 -25.20 -12.26 -0.09
C LEU A 60 -26.01 -12.58 1.17
N GLU A 61 -25.28 -12.73 2.28
CA GLU A 61 -25.87 -12.95 3.59
C GLU A 61 -25.28 -11.93 4.58
N PRO A 62 -26.09 -11.28 5.44
CA PRO A 62 -25.62 -10.20 6.32
C PRO A 62 -24.53 -10.60 7.34
N ARG A 63 -24.33 -11.90 7.59
CA ARG A 63 -23.37 -12.42 8.59
C ARG A 63 -22.30 -13.34 8.01
N THR A 64 -22.35 -13.61 6.71
CA THR A 64 -21.50 -14.61 6.08
C THR A 64 -20.60 -13.93 5.05
N PRO A 65 -19.27 -13.94 5.25
CA PRO A 65 -18.33 -13.47 4.24
C PRO A 65 -18.39 -14.33 2.97
N LEU A 66 -18.09 -13.71 1.84
CA LEU A 66 -18.16 -14.35 0.53
C LEU A 66 -17.05 -13.81 -0.40
N PHE A 67 -16.43 -14.68 -1.16
CA PHE A 67 -15.61 -14.27 -2.30
C PHE A 67 -16.44 -14.33 -3.58
N LEU A 68 -16.26 -13.35 -4.45
CA LEU A 68 -16.94 -13.25 -5.73
C LEU A 68 -15.90 -13.00 -6.81
N VAL A 69 -15.89 -13.84 -7.84
CA VAL A 69 -15.20 -13.55 -9.09
C VAL A 69 -16.23 -13.01 -10.05
N LEU A 70 -16.05 -11.77 -10.51
CA LEU A 70 -16.97 -11.09 -11.41
C LEU A 70 -16.32 -10.86 -12.76
N ARG A 71 -17.09 -10.97 -13.84
CA ARG A 71 -16.65 -10.63 -15.19
C ARG A 71 -17.08 -9.21 -15.52
N HIS A 72 -16.11 -8.30 -15.64
CA HIS A 72 -16.38 -6.88 -15.92
C HIS A 72 -15.68 -6.43 -17.20
N HIS A 73 -16.45 -5.86 -18.13
CA HIS A 73 -16.00 -5.46 -19.47
C HIS A 73 -15.78 -3.93 -19.61
N SER A 74 -15.34 -3.27 -18.53
CA SER A 74 -15.24 -1.80 -18.44
C SER A 74 -14.12 -1.19 -19.30
N SER A 75 -13.24 -2.01 -19.88
CA SER A 75 -12.27 -1.56 -20.89
C SER A 75 -11.99 -2.68 -21.89
N SER A 76 -11.38 -2.33 -23.03
CA SER A 76 -11.11 -3.14 -24.23
C SER A 76 -10.35 -4.46 -24.04
N VAL A 77 -10.11 -4.88 -22.80
CA VAL A 77 -9.61 -6.19 -22.41
C VAL A 77 -10.58 -6.74 -21.36
N GLY A 78 -11.38 -7.75 -21.72
CA GLY A 78 -12.25 -8.45 -20.77
C GLY A 78 -11.44 -8.96 -19.57
N GLY A 79 -11.82 -8.53 -18.37
CA GLY A 79 -11.06 -8.78 -17.15
C GLY A 79 -11.90 -9.40 -16.04
N LEU A 80 -11.26 -10.22 -15.20
CA LEU A 80 -11.91 -10.71 -13.98
C LEU A 80 -11.65 -9.74 -12.83
N VAL A 81 -12.64 -9.60 -11.96
CA VAL A 81 -12.56 -8.81 -10.73
C VAL A 81 -12.73 -9.75 -9.56
N ALA A 82 -11.76 -9.76 -8.64
CA ALA A 82 -11.87 -10.51 -7.39
C ALA A 82 -12.44 -9.60 -6.30
N LEU A 83 -13.72 -9.78 -5.97
CA LEU A 83 -14.39 -9.06 -4.88
C LEU A 83 -14.40 -9.93 -3.62
N THR A 84 -14.00 -9.35 -2.50
CA THR A 84 -14.07 -9.97 -1.18
C THR A 84 -15.08 -9.22 -0.33
N TYR A 85 -16.21 -9.86 -0.03
CA TYR A 85 -17.25 -9.32 0.83
C TYR A 85 -17.07 -9.85 2.27
N ILE A 86 -16.88 -8.94 3.22
CA ILE A 86 -16.79 -9.28 4.65
C ILE A 86 -17.75 -8.37 5.43
N PRO A 87 -18.96 -8.86 5.77
CA PRO A 87 -19.93 -8.03 6.46
C PRO A 87 -19.44 -7.58 7.84
N SER A 88 -19.79 -6.35 8.21
CA SER A 88 -19.55 -5.79 9.54
C SER A 88 -20.16 -6.65 10.67
N ASN A 89 -21.22 -7.39 10.39
CA ASN A 89 -21.89 -8.27 11.35
C ASN A 89 -21.35 -9.71 11.41
N ALA A 90 -20.36 -10.06 10.57
CA ALA A 90 -19.74 -11.39 10.61
C ALA A 90 -18.93 -11.63 11.90
N GLY A 91 -18.88 -12.88 12.36
CA GLY A 91 -18.06 -13.27 13.50
C GLY A 91 -16.56 -13.03 13.26
N VAL A 92 -15.81 -12.63 14.30
CA VAL A 92 -14.39 -12.27 14.22
C VAL A 92 -13.52 -13.37 13.56
N ARG A 93 -13.81 -14.64 13.85
CA ARG A 93 -13.12 -15.77 13.24
C ARG A 93 -13.31 -15.81 11.72
N ALA A 94 -14.53 -15.65 11.24
CA ALA A 94 -14.85 -15.66 9.81
C ALA A 94 -14.22 -14.46 9.08
N LYS A 95 -14.29 -13.25 9.68
CA LYS A 95 -13.62 -12.04 9.16
C LYS A 95 -12.12 -12.26 8.97
N THR A 96 -11.47 -12.76 10.01
CA THR A 96 -10.02 -13.02 9.98
C THR A 96 -9.66 -14.09 8.95
N LEU A 97 -10.47 -15.15 8.85
CA LEU A 97 -10.24 -16.25 7.92
C LEU A 97 -10.34 -15.80 6.46
N PHE A 98 -11.39 -15.08 6.09
CA PHE A 98 -11.57 -14.57 4.73
C PHE A 98 -10.53 -13.49 4.40
N ALA A 99 -10.24 -12.56 5.32
CA ALA A 99 -9.22 -11.55 5.10
C ALA A 99 -7.82 -12.15 4.86
N SER A 100 -7.45 -13.19 5.61
CA SER A 100 -6.16 -13.88 5.47
C SER A 100 -6.08 -14.85 4.27
N THR A 101 -7.22 -15.23 3.68
CA THR A 101 -7.29 -16.15 2.53
C THR A 101 -7.39 -15.41 1.19
N ARG A 102 -7.76 -14.12 1.18
CA ARG A 102 -7.93 -13.30 -0.05
C ARG A 102 -6.75 -13.40 -1.02
N ALA A 103 -5.52 -13.26 -0.52
CA ALA A 103 -4.33 -13.31 -1.35
C ALA A 103 -4.04 -14.72 -1.89
N THR A 104 -4.43 -15.76 -1.16
CA THR A 104 -4.27 -17.15 -1.61
C THR A 104 -5.21 -17.44 -2.77
N LEU A 105 -6.47 -16.97 -2.71
CA LEU A 105 -7.45 -17.15 -3.78
C LEU A 105 -6.93 -16.62 -5.13
N THR A 106 -6.49 -15.36 -5.17
CA THR A 106 -6.02 -14.76 -6.43
C THR A 106 -4.71 -15.38 -6.91
N ARG A 107 -3.81 -15.73 -5.98
CA ARG A 107 -2.53 -16.38 -6.32
C ARG A 107 -2.72 -17.78 -6.91
N GLU A 108 -3.63 -18.58 -6.35
CA GLU A 108 -3.84 -19.97 -6.79
C GLU A 108 -4.72 -20.07 -8.04
N LEU A 109 -5.61 -19.11 -8.29
CA LEU A 109 -6.41 -19.05 -9.52
C LEU A 109 -5.69 -18.35 -10.70
N GLY A 110 -4.55 -17.71 -10.43
CA GLY A 110 -3.75 -16.95 -11.39
C GLY A 110 -3.98 -15.44 -11.24
N SER A 111 -3.05 -14.75 -10.58
CA SER A 111 -3.17 -13.31 -10.29
C SER A 111 -3.27 -12.45 -11.55
N GLU A 112 -2.68 -12.90 -12.64
CA GLU A 112 -2.67 -12.25 -13.95
C GLU A 112 -4.04 -12.18 -14.63
N LYS A 113 -4.99 -13.03 -14.20
CA LYS A 113 -6.35 -13.04 -14.74
C LYS A 113 -7.24 -11.95 -14.12
N PHE A 114 -6.82 -11.41 -12.98
CA PHE A 114 -7.59 -10.42 -12.24
C PHE A 114 -7.07 -9.02 -12.53
N VAL A 115 -7.93 -8.17 -13.08
CA VAL A 115 -7.60 -6.77 -13.37
C VAL A 115 -7.66 -5.93 -12.09
N THR A 116 -8.69 -6.17 -11.29
CA THR A 116 -8.95 -5.42 -10.06
C THR A 116 -9.31 -6.36 -8.92
N THR A 117 -8.90 -6.00 -7.71
CA THR A 117 -9.37 -6.69 -6.50
C THR A 117 -10.07 -5.69 -5.59
N ILE A 118 -11.31 -6.01 -5.19
CA ILE A 118 -12.18 -5.13 -4.42
C ILE A 118 -12.42 -5.75 -3.05
N PHE A 119 -12.48 -4.90 -2.03
CA PHE A 119 -12.90 -5.26 -0.70
C PHE A 119 -14.19 -4.50 -0.38
N ALA A 120 -15.21 -5.21 0.08
CA ALA A 120 -16.51 -4.64 0.41
C ALA A 120 -16.94 -5.07 1.81
N THR A 121 -17.48 -4.14 2.59
CA THR A 121 -18.03 -4.42 3.94
C THR A 121 -19.54 -4.34 3.99
N GLU A 122 -20.14 -3.57 3.08
CA GLU A 122 -21.58 -3.36 3.00
C GLU A 122 -22.16 -4.02 1.73
N GLU A 123 -23.43 -4.41 1.77
CA GLU A 123 -24.07 -5.14 0.66
C GLU A 123 -24.22 -4.25 -0.60
N GLU A 124 -24.53 -2.98 -0.39
CA GLU A 124 -24.64 -1.96 -1.46
C GLU A 124 -23.32 -1.76 -2.21
N GLU A 125 -22.17 -2.00 -1.57
CA GLU A 125 -20.87 -1.95 -2.24
C GLU A 125 -20.66 -3.11 -3.22
N VAL A 126 -21.44 -4.19 -3.10
CA VAL A 126 -21.33 -5.38 -3.95
C VAL A 126 -22.26 -5.29 -5.16
N TYR A 127 -23.54 -4.95 -4.97
CA TYR A 127 -24.52 -4.89 -6.08
C TYR A 127 -24.91 -3.46 -6.50
N GLY A 128 -24.55 -2.43 -5.74
CA GLY A 128 -24.94 -1.05 -6.02
C GLY A 128 -24.28 -0.53 -7.29
N GLU A 129 -25.08 -0.22 -8.31
CA GLU A 129 -24.59 0.29 -9.59
C GLU A 129 -23.75 1.57 -9.43
N GLN A 130 -24.15 2.45 -8.50
CA GLN A 130 -23.43 3.70 -8.23
C GLN A 130 -22.02 3.43 -7.69
N ALA A 131 -21.85 2.47 -6.79
CA ALA A 131 -20.55 2.10 -6.25
C ALA A 131 -19.60 1.57 -7.34
N TRP A 132 -20.14 0.81 -8.30
CA TRP A 132 -19.36 0.34 -9.45
C TRP A 132 -18.98 1.46 -10.42
N LYS A 133 -19.92 2.37 -10.73
CA LYS A 133 -19.63 3.54 -11.57
C LYS A 133 -18.56 4.45 -10.95
N GLU A 134 -18.65 4.70 -9.64
CA GLU A 134 -17.64 5.47 -8.92
C GLU A 134 -16.26 4.80 -9.02
N ARG A 135 -16.18 3.48 -8.85
CA ARG A 135 -14.93 2.71 -9.01
C ARG A 135 -14.37 2.69 -10.43
N ASP A 136 -15.23 2.67 -11.44
CA ASP A 136 -14.81 2.74 -12.84
C ASP A 136 -14.20 4.11 -13.17
N ILE A 137 -14.78 5.18 -12.60
CA ILE A 137 -14.26 6.55 -12.74
C ILE A 137 -12.93 6.70 -12.00
N GLU A 138 -12.82 6.14 -10.78
CA GLU A 138 -11.58 6.12 -10.00
C GLU A 138 -10.49 5.28 -10.67
N GLY A 139 -10.85 4.12 -11.23
CA GLY A 139 -9.94 3.22 -11.94
C GLY A 139 -9.43 3.77 -13.27
N ASN A 140 -10.20 4.65 -13.94
CA ASN A 140 -9.80 5.36 -15.15
C ASN A 140 -8.95 6.62 -14.89
N GLY A 141 -8.53 6.87 -13.65
CA GLY A 141 -7.64 7.98 -13.31
C GLY A 141 -8.29 9.36 -13.40
N THR A 142 -9.62 9.44 -13.46
CA THR A 142 -10.34 10.71 -13.35
C THR A 142 -10.58 11.03 -11.88
N SER A 143 -9.91 12.11 -11.44
CA SER A 143 -9.85 12.72 -10.12
C SER A 143 -11.21 13.23 -9.60
N THR A 144 -12.27 12.42 -9.64
CA THR A 144 -13.63 12.82 -9.24
C THR A 144 -13.93 12.52 -7.76
N SER A 145 -13.05 11.78 -7.07
CA SER A 145 -13.15 11.57 -5.61
C SER A 145 -12.96 12.86 -4.77
N SER A 146 -12.66 13.99 -5.40
CA SER A 146 -12.60 15.30 -4.73
C SER A 146 -13.99 15.86 -4.39
N PHE A 147 -15.03 15.53 -5.16
CA PHE A 147 -16.31 16.25 -5.04
C PHE A 147 -17.29 15.64 -4.02
N LYS A 148 -17.21 14.32 -3.75
CA LYS A 148 -18.11 13.66 -2.79
C LYS A 148 -17.54 13.58 -1.38
N ARG A 149 -16.21 13.75 -1.23
CA ARG A 149 -15.60 13.98 0.08
C ARG A 149 -16.10 15.31 0.66
N GLU A 150 -16.12 16.37 -0.15
CA GLU A 150 -16.58 17.73 0.21
C GLU A 150 -18.00 17.80 0.82
N GLU A 151 -18.93 16.94 0.39
CA GLU A 151 -20.32 16.92 0.90
C GLU A 151 -20.46 16.22 2.26
N LEU A 152 -19.52 15.34 2.63
CA LEU A 152 -19.53 14.58 3.88
C LEU A 152 -18.60 15.16 4.96
N MET A 153 -17.88 16.23 4.66
CA MET A 153 -17.00 16.92 5.61
C MET A 153 -17.85 17.76 6.58
N ASP A 154 -17.63 17.56 7.88
CA ASP A 154 -18.16 18.44 8.93
C ASP A 154 -17.73 19.89 8.65
N GLU A 155 -18.55 20.88 9.03
CA GLU A 155 -18.33 22.29 8.71
C GLU A 155 -16.94 22.81 9.14
N LYS A 156 -16.41 22.24 10.23
CA LYS A 156 -15.07 22.49 10.75
C LYS A 156 -13.95 21.93 9.88
N GLU A 157 -14.20 20.81 9.21
CA GLU A 157 -13.26 20.15 8.30
C GLU A 157 -13.20 20.88 6.95
N ARG A 158 -14.32 21.44 6.50
CA ARG A 158 -14.37 22.34 5.32
C ARG A 158 -13.59 23.65 5.54
N GLU A 159 -13.69 24.26 6.72
CA GLU A 159 -12.86 25.43 7.05
C GLU A 159 -11.36 25.09 7.06
N LEU A 160 -10.99 23.93 7.60
CA LEU A 160 -9.61 23.45 7.61
C LEU A 160 -9.09 23.16 6.19
N GLU A 161 -9.94 22.66 5.29
CA GLU A 161 -9.56 22.35 3.92
C GLU A 161 -9.50 23.60 3.03
N LEU A 162 -10.35 24.59 3.26
CA LEU A 162 -10.22 25.92 2.64
C LEU A 162 -8.94 26.62 3.07
N VAL A 163 -8.57 26.53 4.35
CA VAL A 163 -7.28 27.04 4.85
C VAL A 163 -6.13 26.27 4.21
N ARG A 164 -6.20 24.94 4.14
CA ARG A 164 -5.17 24.09 3.53
C ARG A 164 -5.01 24.34 2.03
N ARG A 165 -6.10 24.57 1.31
CA ARG A 165 -6.10 24.91 -0.11
C ARG A 165 -5.56 26.31 -0.36
N ALA A 166 -5.92 27.28 0.47
CA ALA A 166 -5.29 28.60 0.45
C ALA A 166 -3.79 28.53 0.79
N GLU A 167 -3.40 27.62 1.68
CA GLU A 167 -2.00 27.35 2.03
C GLU A 167 -1.25 26.66 0.87
N GLU A 168 -1.89 25.72 0.16
CA GLU A 168 -1.36 25.04 -1.05
C GLU A 168 -1.24 25.98 -2.26
N GLU A 169 -2.23 26.86 -2.49
CA GLU A 169 -2.18 27.90 -3.52
C GLU A 169 -1.11 28.97 -3.20
N ALA A 170 -0.88 29.28 -1.92
CA ALA A 170 0.26 30.09 -1.48
C ALA A 170 1.61 29.33 -1.60
N ARG A 171 1.60 27.99 -1.52
CA ARG A 171 2.80 27.12 -1.60
C ARG A 171 3.34 26.96 -3.02
N HIS A 172 2.48 27.05 -4.03
CA HIS A 172 2.90 27.07 -5.45
C HIS A 172 3.60 28.38 -5.86
N GLY A 173 3.62 29.40 -4.97
CA GLY A 173 4.37 30.63 -5.17
C GLY A 173 5.87 30.55 -4.86
N THR A 174 6.37 29.46 -4.27
CA THR A 174 7.81 29.31 -3.97
C THR A 174 8.47 28.30 -4.90
N ALA A 175 9.18 28.83 -5.89
CA ALA A 175 10.03 28.12 -6.82
C ALA A 175 10.97 27.10 -6.15
N GLY A 176 11.22 26.00 -6.88
CA GLY A 176 11.95 24.82 -6.44
C GLY A 176 13.26 25.09 -5.69
N ARG A 177 13.47 24.33 -4.62
CA ARG A 177 14.74 24.26 -3.91
C ARG A 177 15.31 22.87 -4.08
N ASP A 178 16.19 22.75 -5.06
CA ASP A 178 17.11 21.63 -5.22
C ASP A 178 17.93 21.47 -3.94
N VAL A 179 17.97 20.27 -3.36
CA VAL A 179 18.96 19.94 -2.33
C VAL A 179 20.30 19.83 -3.07
N GLY A 180 21.07 20.91 -3.07
CA GLY A 180 22.39 20.93 -3.71
C GLY A 180 23.30 19.83 -3.13
N THR A 181 24.28 19.38 -3.92
CA THR A 181 25.24 18.34 -3.54
C THR A 181 25.83 18.58 -2.15
N GLY A 182 25.59 17.64 -1.21
CA GLY A 182 26.00 17.78 0.20
C GLY A 182 24.98 18.50 1.09
N GLY A 183 23.73 18.68 0.65
CA GLY A 183 22.67 19.28 1.48
C GLY A 183 21.99 18.27 2.42
N SER A 184 21.59 18.77 3.60
CA SER A 184 20.73 18.06 4.55
C SER A 184 19.44 18.84 4.76
N LEU A 185 18.31 18.18 4.55
CA LEU A 185 16.98 18.74 4.74
C LEU A 185 16.25 18.00 5.86
N GLY A 186 16.09 18.66 7.00
CA GLY A 186 15.38 18.11 8.16
C GLY A 186 13.90 18.47 8.12
N ARG A 187 13.02 17.46 8.15
CA ARG A 187 11.57 17.61 8.28
C ARG A 187 11.10 17.06 9.64
N SER A 188 10.17 17.78 10.27
CA SER A 188 9.45 17.29 11.44
C SER A 188 7.95 17.40 11.25
N ILE A 189 7.21 16.54 11.92
CA ILE A 189 5.76 16.56 12.00
C ILE A 189 5.36 17.32 13.27
N ASP A 190 4.53 18.35 13.11
CA ASP A 190 3.85 18.97 14.23
C ASP A 190 2.69 18.07 14.68
N VAL A 191 2.79 17.53 15.89
CA VAL A 191 1.84 16.55 16.44
C VAL A 191 0.45 17.15 16.73
N LYS A 192 0.35 18.48 16.85
CA LYS A 192 -0.94 19.15 17.12
C LYS A 192 -1.70 19.47 15.84
N SER A 193 -0.98 19.87 14.79
CA SER A 193 -1.58 20.20 13.49
C SER A 193 -1.48 19.06 12.47
N GLU A 194 -0.80 17.97 12.80
CA GLU A 194 -0.53 16.83 11.92
C GLU A 194 0.11 17.24 10.57
N THR A 195 0.82 18.37 10.56
CA THR A 195 1.46 18.91 9.37
C THR A 195 2.96 18.61 9.36
N VAL A 196 3.48 18.25 8.17
CA VAL A 196 4.92 18.07 7.94
C VAL A 196 5.54 19.44 7.69
N LYS A 197 6.38 19.89 8.63
CA LYS A 197 7.11 21.15 8.56
C LYS A 197 8.57 20.91 8.20
N LEU A 198 9.13 21.88 7.47
CA LEU A 198 10.56 21.97 7.24
C LEU A 198 11.22 22.61 8.47
N ASN A 199 12.20 21.94 9.05
CA ASN A 199 12.88 22.44 10.25
C ASN A 199 14.21 23.12 9.93
N ALA A 200 15.00 22.53 9.05
CA ALA A 200 16.32 23.05 8.72
C ALA A 200 16.71 22.64 7.30
N THR A 201 17.39 23.55 6.62
CA THR A 201 18.06 23.31 5.35
C THR A 201 19.49 23.74 5.50
N GLU A 202 20.40 22.78 5.48
CA GLU A 202 21.84 23.03 5.55
C GLU A 202 22.47 22.58 4.25
N SER A 203 23.48 23.33 3.79
CA SER A 203 24.23 23.02 2.58
C SER A 203 25.66 22.66 2.92
N SER A 204 26.27 21.74 2.17
CA SER A 204 27.66 21.31 2.36
C SER A 204 27.96 20.58 3.69
N VAL A 205 27.00 19.78 4.18
CA VAL A 205 27.14 18.95 5.40
C VAL A 205 27.94 17.68 5.09
N SER A 206 29.04 17.47 5.81
CA SER A 206 29.82 16.23 5.68
C SER A 206 29.10 15.03 6.32
N PRO A 207 29.39 13.78 5.89
CA PRO A 207 28.70 12.60 6.43
C PRO A 207 28.85 12.43 7.96
N SER A 208 29.95 12.92 8.53
CA SER A 208 30.18 12.91 9.98
C SER A 208 29.35 13.92 10.76
N GLU A 209 28.90 15.00 10.11
CA GLU A 209 28.15 16.09 10.75
C GLU A 209 26.64 15.85 10.72
N VAL A 210 26.14 14.93 9.88
CA VAL A 210 24.70 14.65 9.72
C VAL A 210 24.03 14.34 11.05
N ALA A 211 24.65 13.53 11.92
CA ALA A 211 24.11 13.19 13.23
C ALA A 211 23.87 14.43 14.12
N SER A 212 24.72 15.45 14.02
CA SER A 212 24.61 16.67 14.83
C SER A 212 23.39 17.54 14.49
N HIS A 213 22.81 17.34 13.30
CA HIS A 213 21.61 18.03 12.84
C HIS A 213 20.31 17.25 13.17
N ILE A 214 20.43 16.05 13.74
CA ILE A 214 19.29 15.22 14.12
C ILE A 214 19.01 15.41 15.62
N SER A 215 17.74 15.60 15.97
CA SER A 215 17.33 15.75 17.37
C SER A 215 17.36 14.41 18.09
N ASP A 216 17.84 14.44 19.33
CA ASP A 216 17.86 13.33 20.29
C ASP A 216 16.57 13.19 21.10
N SER A 217 15.67 14.17 21.03
CA SER A 217 14.48 14.28 21.88
C SER A 217 13.18 14.04 21.12
N SER A 218 13.18 14.20 19.80
CA SER A 218 11.99 14.09 18.94
C SER A 218 12.29 13.30 17.67
N PRO A 219 11.33 12.51 17.14
CA PRO A 219 11.55 11.80 15.89
C PRO A 219 11.68 12.79 14.72
N ARG A 220 12.49 12.45 13.72
CA ARG A 220 12.71 13.30 12.54
C ARG A 220 12.90 12.48 11.28
N TYR A 221 12.53 13.09 10.16
CA TYR A 221 12.92 12.64 8.83
C TYR A 221 13.99 13.57 8.29
N THR A 222 15.06 13.02 7.76
CA THR A 222 16.14 13.79 7.16
C THR A 222 16.40 13.26 5.75
N PHE A 223 16.44 14.15 4.77
CA PHE A 223 16.91 13.84 3.43
C PHE A 223 18.35 14.31 3.32
N TYR A 224 19.26 13.40 3.04
CA TYR A 224 20.69 13.70 2.94
C TYR A 224 21.21 13.34 1.56
N HIS A 225 21.74 14.33 0.83
CA HIS A 225 22.41 14.09 -0.44
C HIS A 225 23.89 13.81 -0.16
N TYR A 226 24.32 12.58 -0.45
CA TYR A 226 25.69 12.18 -0.20
C TYR A 226 26.70 12.93 -1.08
N PRO A 227 27.70 13.63 -0.51
CA PRO A 227 28.69 14.40 -1.26
C PRO A 227 29.43 13.55 -2.29
N GLY A 228 29.54 14.06 -3.53
CA GLY A 228 30.25 13.37 -4.60
C GLY A 228 29.48 12.22 -5.27
N SER A 229 28.22 11.98 -4.90
CA SER A 229 27.31 11.06 -5.60
C SER A 229 25.98 11.73 -5.93
N SER A 230 25.12 11.10 -6.74
CA SER A 230 23.71 11.50 -6.93
C SER A 230 22.76 10.85 -5.92
N VAL A 231 23.28 10.07 -4.96
CA VAL A 231 22.48 9.27 -4.04
C VAL A 231 21.91 10.16 -2.95
N VAL A 232 20.57 10.17 -2.84
CA VAL A 232 19.87 10.75 -1.69
C VAL A 232 19.43 9.64 -0.75
N ILE A 233 19.79 9.81 0.52
CA ILE A 233 19.48 8.91 1.62
C ILE A 233 18.36 9.52 2.45
N PHE A 234 17.24 8.80 2.57
CA PHE A 234 16.19 9.11 3.52
C PHE A 234 16.52 8.48 4.88
N ILE A 235 16.60 9.29 5.91
CA ILE A 235 16.98 8.88 7.26
C ILE A 235 15.77 9.13 8.18
N TYR A 236 15.27 8.07 8.80
CA TYR A 236 14.26 8.15 9.85
C TYR A 236 14.91 7.89 11.20
N THR A 237 14.96 8.91 12.06
CA THR A 237 15.47 8.76 13.42
C THR A 237 14.32 8.87 14.41
N CYS A 238 14.21 7.91 15.32
CA CYS A 238 13.16 7.88 16.34
C CYS A 238 13.74 7.61 17.73
N PRO A 239 14.09 8.67 18.48
CA PRO A 239 14.61 8.55 19.83
C PRO A 239 13.71 7.76 20.78
N SER A 240 14.31 6.95 21.64
CA SER A 240 13.59 6.15 22.64
C SER A 240 12.81 7.01 23.65
N GLY A 241 13.22 8.26 23.87
CA GLY A 241 12.54 9.23 24.73
C GLY A 241 11.24 9.82 24.15
N SER A 242 10.94 9.62 22.88
CA SER A 242 9.74 10.18 22.25
C SER A 242 8.45 9.50 22.74
N SER A 243 7.34 10.25 22.76
CA SER A 243 6.05 9.74 23.22
C SER A 243 5.52 8.63 22.30
N ILE A 244 4.66 7.75 22.82
CA ILE A 244 4.05 6.67 22.02
C ILE A 244 3.28 7.27 20.82
N LYS A 245 2.58 8.39 21.02
CA LYS A 245 1.85 9.09 19.96
C LYS A 245 2.79 9.54 18.83
N GLU A 246 3.92 10.16 19.16
CA GLU A 246 4.92 10.58 18.17
C GLU A 246 5.54 9.39 17.43
N LYS A 247 5.90 8.34 18.17
CA LYS A 247 6.45 7.11 17.57
C LYS A 247 5.48 6.50 16.56
N MET A 248 4.20 6.41 16.90
CA MET A 248 3.16 5.91 16.00
C MET A 248 2.98 6.82 14.78
N LEU A 249 2.90 8.13 14.98
CA LEU A 249 2.68 9.11 13.91
C LEU A 249 3.84 9.13 12.90
N TYR A 250 5.09 9.12 13.37
CA TYR A 250 6.26 9.08 12.50
C TYR A 250 6.54 7.67 11.91
N ALA A 251 6.02 6.60 12.50
CA ALA A 251 6.08 5.30 11.84
C ALA A 251 5.07 5.20 10.69
N SER A 252 3.84 5.71 10.87
CA SER A 252 2.76 5.61 9.89
C SER A 252 2.90 6.57 8.70
N THR A 253 3.48 7.76 8.92
CA THR A 253 3.61 8.81 7.90
C THR A 253 4.90 8.73 7.08
N ARG A 254 5.77 7.74 7.33
CA ARG A 254 7.07 7.59 6.66
C ARG A 254 6.95 7.58 5.13
N ARG A 255 5.97 6.83 4.61
CA ARG A 255 5.70 6.75 3.17
C ARG A 255 5.31 8.10 2.58
N VAL A 256 4.47 8.84 3.29
CA VAL A 256 4.01 10.18 2.88
C VAL A 256 5.18 11.15 2.87
N ALA A 257 6.07 11.10 3.86
CA ALA A 257 7.25 11.95 3.91
C ALA A 257 8.17 11.75 2.69
N ILE A 258 8.41 10.49 2.28
CA ILE A 258 9.19 10.17 1.08
C ILE A 258 8.52 10.72 -0.18
N GLN A 259 7.21 10.48 -0.34
CA GLN A 259 6.45 10.99 -1.48
C GLN A 259 6.47 12.52 -1.57
N LEU A 260 6.38 13.22 -0.43
CA LEU A 260 6.52 14.68 -0.39
C LEU A 260 7.89 15.15 -0.85
N GLY A 261 8.96 14.39 -0.53
CA GLY A 261 10.29 14.66 -1.06
C GLY A 261 10.36 14.45 -2.57
N GLU A 262 9.81 13.36 -3.08
CA GLU A 262 9.79 13.04 -4.52
C GLU A 262 9.04 14.08 -5.35
N VAL A 263 7.90 14.58 -4.84
CA VAL A 263 7.15 15.70 -5.45
C VAL A 263 7.97 16.99 -5.46
N GLU A 264 8.80 17.21 -4.44
CA GLU A 264 9.73 18.34 -4.36
C GLU A 264 11.02 18.13 -5.20
N GLY A 265 11.08 17.05 -5.99
CA GLY A 265 12.20 16.73 -6.89
C GLY A 265 13.31 15.88 -6.26
N ILE A 266 13.14 15.44 -5.01
CA ILE A 266 14.14 14.66 -4.27
C ILE A 266 13.95 13.16 -4.55
N GLN A 267 14.85 12.58 -5.35
CA GLN A 267 14.82 11.15 -5.68
C GLN A 267 15.52 10.32 -4.59
N VAL A 268 14.75 9.69 -3.70
CA VAL A 268 15.29 8.86 -2.61
C VAL A 268 15.73 7.50 -3.12
N GLU A 269 17.02 7.20 -3.01
CA GLU A 269 17.59 5.92 -3.45
C GLU A 269 17.85 4.96 -2.30
N LYS A 270 18.21 5.48 -1.12
CA LYS A 270 18.55 4.68 0.07
C LYS A 270 17.72 5.10 1.27
N LYS A 271 17.47 4.15 2.19
CA LYS A 271 16.62 4.35 3.36
C LYS A 271 17.30 3.78 4.59
N ILE A 272 17.47 4.61 5.61
CA ILE A 272 18.10 4.25 6.89
C ILE A 272 17.14 4.56 8.03
N GLU A 273 17.15 3.68 9.04
CA GLU A 273 16.42 3.87 10.29
C GLU A 273 17.38 3.81 11.47
N GLY A 274 17.23 4.73 12.42
CA GLY A 274 18.03 4.77 13.64
C GLY A 274 17.17 5.08 14.87
N SER A 275 17.55 4.49 16.01
CA SER A 275 16.90 4.78 17.30
C SER A 275 17.53 5.95 18.06
N SER A 276 18.68 6.45 17.58
CA SER A 276 19.32 7.67 18.05
C SER A 276 20.16 8.33 16.95
N PRO A 277 20.52 9.61 17.07
CA PRO A 277 21.42 10.28 16.14
C PRO A 277 22.79 9.60 16.01
N ASP A 278 23.31 9.01 17.09
CA ASP A 278 24.62 8.36 17.13
C ASP A 278 24.73 7.14 16.19
N GLU A 279 23.59 6.52 15.85
CA GLU A 279 23.55 5.42 14.90
C GLU A 279 23.71 5.89 13.44
N ILE A 280 23.58 7.19 13.17
CA ILE A 280 23.71 7.80 11.84
C ILE A 280 25.16 8.27 11.66
N THR A 281 26.08 7.31 11.64
CA THR A 281 27.51 7.59 11.45
C THR A 281 27.87 7.77 9.97
N GLY A 282 28.91 8.55 9.69
CA GLY A 282 29.43 8.71 8.32
C GLY A 282 29.81 7.37 7.66
N ALA A 283 30.31 6.40 8.45
CA ALA A 283 30.62 5.06 7.95
C ALA A 283 29.37 4.30 7.48
N ARG A 284 28.26 4.42 8.23
CA ARG A 284 26.97 3.81 7.87
C ARG A 284 26.38 4.44 6.61
N LEU A 285 26.47 5.77 6.49
CA LEU A 285 26.05 6.48 5.28
C LEU A 285 26.89 6.08 4.06
N GLN A 286 28.20 5.96 4.22
CA GLN A 286 29.11 5.51 3.15
C GLN A 286 28.82 4.07 2.71
N GLU A 287 28.45 3.17 3.63
CA GLU A 287 28.11 1.78 3.31
C GLU A 287 26.84 1.65 2.45
N GLU A 288 25.85 2.54 2.65
CA GLU A 288 24.64 2.54 1.81
C GLU A 288 24.93 2.99 0.36
N VAL A 289 25.89 3.91 0.19
CA VAL A 289 26.32 4.43 -1.11
C VAL A 289 27.28 3.48 -1.80
N THR A 290 28.22 2.92 -1.04
CA THR A 290 29.23 1.97 -1.51
C THR A 290 29.18 0.72 -0.61
N PRO A 291 28.31 -0.24 -0.94
CA PRO A 291 28.22 -1.47 -0.16
C PRO A 291 29.57 -2.19 -0.19
N ARG A 292 29.99 -2.72 0.96
CA ARG A 292 31.20 -3.53 1.04
C ARG A 292 31.04 -4.72 0.10
N GLN A 293 31.99 -4.91 -0.81
CA GLN A 293 32.09 -6.20 -1.50
C GLN A 293 32.53 -7.22 -0.45
N ASP A 294 31.57 -8.00 0.04
CA ASP A 294 31.89 -9.22 0.77
C ASP A 294 32.66 -10.12 -0.18
N GLU A 295 34.00 -10.09 -0.09
CA GLU A 295 34.80 -11.22 -0.49
C GLU A 295 34.44 -12.35 0.47
N GLY A 296 33.38 -13.09 0.14
CA GLY A 296 32.86 -14.19 0.93
C GLY A 296 33.99 -15.12 1.39
N PRO A 297 33.78 -15.90 2.47
CA PRO A 297 34.85 -16.61 3.15
C PRO A 297 35.69 -17.44 2.17
N LYS A 298 36.92 -16.98 1.87
CA LYS A 298 37.87 -17.62 0.94
C LYS A 298 38.33 -19.01 1.37
N ARG A 299 37.82 -19.54 2.49
CA ARG A 299 38.07 -20.89 2.98
C ARG A 299 36.88 -21.78 2.68
N GLY A 300 36.83 -22.29 1.45
CA GLY A 300 35.99 -23.44 1.14
C GLY A 300 36.41 -24.63 2.02
N PHE A 301 35.43 -25.31 2.60
CA PHE A 301 35.67 -26.55 3.35
C PHE A 301 36.42 -27.55 2.46
N ALA A 302 37.55 -28.05 2.94
CA ALA A 302 38.34 -29.04 2.21
C ALA A 302 37.48 -30.29 1.97
N ARG A 303 37.36 -30.72 0.72
CA ARG A 303 36.64 -31.94 0.37
C ARG A 303 37.31 -33.15 1.07
N PRO A 304 36.53 -34.05 1.70
CA PRO A 304 37.08 -35.25 2.31
C PRO A 304 37.76 -36.14 1.26
N LYS A 305 38.88 -36.76 1.63
CA LYS A 305 39.64 -37.66 0.74
C LYS A 305 38.76 -38.83 0.32
N ARG A 306 38.79 -39.17 -0.98
CA ARG A 306 38.11 -40.36 -1.51
C ARG A 306 38.57 -41.61 -0.76
N PRO A 307 37.66 -42.53 -0.39
CA PRO A 307 38.05 -43.83 0.15
C PRO A 307 38.91 -44.57 -0.87
N GLY A 308 40.09 -45.00 -0.44
CA GLY A 308 41.02 -45.81 -1.23
C GLY A 308 40.55 -47.25 -1.34
N ARG A 309 40.94 -47.88 -2.46
CA ARG A 309 40.71 -49.27 -2.86
C ARG A 309 41.21 -50.30 -1.84
#